data_AF-A0A956MLP2-F1
#
_entry.id   AF-A0A956MLP2-F1
#
_cell.length_a   1.000
_cell.length_b   1.000
_cell.length_c   1.000
_cell.angle_alpha   90.00
_cell.angle_beta   90.00
_cell.angle_gamma   90.00
#
_symmetry.space_group_name_H-M   'P 1'
#
loop_
_entity.id
_entity.type
_entity.pdbx_description
1 polymer ?
#
loop_
_entity_poly.entity_id
_entity_poly.type
_entity_poly.pdbx_seq_one_letter_code
_entity_poly.pdbx_strand_id
1 'polypeptide(L)' 'MQPLRYGINVTLDGCCDHRAGIADEELHRYWAASLTRADALLYGRVTYEMMEGAWRSDPDTGALPDWMEPWMEPFART' A
#
# COMPACT_ATOMS: atom_id res chain seq x y z
N MET A 1 12.89 14.58 17.68
CA MET A 1 11.97 13.43 17.55
C MET A 1 11.33 13.50 16.17
N GLN A 2 11.32 12.40 15.40
CA GLN A 2 10.59 12.36 14.14
C GLN A 2 9.08 12.16 14.42
N PRO A 3 8.17 12.83 13.71
CA PRO A 3 6.73 12.61 13.88
C PRO A 3 6.30 11.22 13.43
N LEU A 4 5.60 10.49 14.28
CA LEU A 4 4.91 9.26 13.91
C LEU A 4 3.49 9.59 13.45
N ARG A 5 3.13 9.19 12.22
CA ARG A 5 1.78 9.36 11.67
C ARG A 5 1.14 8.01 11.48
N TYR A 6 -0.08 7.86 11.99
CA TYR A 6 -0.91 6.69 11.76
C TYR A 6 -1.95 6.99 10.68
N GLY A 7 -2.17 6.02 9.80
CA GLY A 7 -3.24 6.05 8.83
C GLY A 7 -3.68 4.63 8.48
N ILE A 8 -4.98 4.43 8.29
CA ILE A 8 -5.58 3.20 7.79
C ILE A 8 -6.89 3.53 7.08
N ASN A 9 -7.26 2.75 6.08
CA ASN A 9 -8.62 2.77 5.54
C ASN A 9 -9.55 1.99 6.47
N VAL A 10 -10.71 2.57 6.77
CA VAL A 10 -11.72 1.96 7.62
C VAL A 10 -13.08 2.16 6.99
N THR A 11 -13.91 1.13 7.06
CA THR A 11 -15.31 1.18 6.62
C THR A 11 -16.20 1.89 7.65
N LEU A 12 -17.43 2.25 7.27
CA LEU A 12 -18.33 3.05 8.12
C LEU A 12 -18.68 2.38 9.46
N ASP A 13 -18.71 1.05 9.50
CA ASP A 13 -18.96 0.26 10.71
C ASP A 13 -17.68 -0.03 11.53
N GLY A 14 -16.53 0.50 11.11
CA GLY A 14 -15.26 0.34 11.82
C GLY A 14 -14.45 -0.89 11.39
N CYS A 15 -14.82 -1.61 10.32
CA CYS A 15 -14.07 -2.77 9.87
C CYS A 15 -12.79 -2.37 9.09
N CYS A 16 -11.66 -2.98 9.48
CA CYS A 16 -10.36 -2.88 8.82
C CYS A 16 -9.98 -4.24 8.21
N ASP A 17 -10.58 -4.61 7.07
CA ASP A 17 -10.31 -5.85 6.33
C ASP A 17 -9.96 -5.51 4.87
N HIS A 18 -8.87 -6.09 4.37
CA HIS A 18 -8.37 -5.87 3.01
C HIS A 18 -9.39 -6.26 1.92
N ARG A 19 -10.32 -7.17 2.22
CA ARG A 19 -11.36 -7.65 1.30
C ARG A 19 -12.64 -6.81 1.36
N ALA A 20 -12.76 -5.92 2.34
CA ALA A 20 -13.94 -5.07 2.54
C ALA A 20 -13.75 -3.66 1.96
N GLY A 21 -12.52 -3.23 1.74
CA GLY A 21 -12.21 -1.94 1.14
C GLY A 21 -12.41 -1.90 -0.37
N ILE A 22 -12.68 -0.71 -0.91
CA ILE A 22 -12.65 -0.44 -2.35
C ILE A 22 -11.26 0.08 -2.69
N ALA A 23 -10.54 -0.61 -3.58
CA ALA A 23 -9.25 -0.17 -4.09
C ALA A 23 -9.45 0.54 -5.42
N ASP A 24 -9.54 1.87 -5.39
CA ASP A 24 -9.64 2.71 -6.59
C ASP A 24 -8.40 3.58 -6.81
N GLU A 25 -8.35 4.22 -7.98
CA GLU A 25 -7.20 5.03 -8.39
C GLU A 25 -6.98 6.24 -7.48
N GLU A 26 -8.05 6.92 -7.06
CA GLU A 26 -7.94 8.10 -6.20
C GLU A 26 -7.34 7.73 -4.84
N LEU A 27 -7.81 6.61 -4.27
CA LEU A 27 -7.31 6.08 -3.02
C LEU A 27 -5.84 5.71 -3.11
N HIS A 28 -5.42 4.97 -4.16
CA HIS A 28 -4.01 4.63 -4.37
C HIS A 28 -3.14 5.88 -4.54
N ARG A 29 -3.62 6.90 -5.25
CA ARG A 29 -2.88 8.16 -5.42
C ARG A 29 -2.70 8.90 -4.09
N TYR A 30 -3.74 8.94 -3.26
CA TYR A 30 -3.67 9.52 -1.92
C TYR A 30 -2.62 8.81 -1.05
N TRP A 31 -2.65 7.48 -1.04
CA TRP A 31 -1.70 6.69 -0.25
C TRP A 31 -0.27 6.79 -0.79
N ALA A 32 -0.06 6.73 -2.11
CA ALA A 32 1.26 6.94 -2.71
C ALA A 32 1.86 8.29 -2.26
N ALA A 33 1.10 9.38 -2.39
CA ALA A 33 1.54 10.71 -1.96
C ALA A 33 1.82 10.78 -0.44
N SER A 34 1.11 10.00 0.37
CA SER A 34 1.34 9.90 1.81
C SER A 34 2.63 9.12 2.13
N LEU A 35 2.87 8.00 1.45
CA LEU A 35 4.06 7.17 1.61
C LEU A 35 5.34 7.87 1.15
N THR A 36 5.31 8.60 0.04
CA THR A 36 6.46 9.41 -0.45
C THR A 36 6.97 10.43 0.58
N ARG A 37 6.12 10.84 1.53
CA ARG A 37 6.47 11.80 2.59
C ARG A 37 7.03 11.15 3.85
N ALA A 38 7.06 9.82 3.92
CA ALA A 38 7.54 9.07 5.07
C ALA A 38 8.98 8.60 4.83
N ASP A 39 9.84 8.82 5.82
CA ASP A 39 11.22 8.32 5.79
C ASP A 39 11.29 6.79 6.09
N ALA A 40 10.26 6.27 6.75
CA ALA A 40 10.15 4.86 7.13
C ALA A 40 8.68 4.46 7.34
N LEU A 41 8.38 3.17 7.14
CA LEU A 41 7.06 2.58 7.33
C LEU A 41 7.10 1.55 8.46
N LEU A 42 6.07 1.54 9.30
CA LEU A 42 5.90 0.58 10.39
C LEU A 42 4.63 -0.25 10.15
N TYR A 43 4.81 -1.56 9.98
CA TYR A 43 3.71 -2.51 9.80
C TYR A 43 3.79 -3.62 10.84
N GLY A 44 2.62 -4.10 11.25
CA GLY A 44 2.53 -5.41 11.91
C GLY A 44 2.85 -6.52 10.90
N ARG A 45 3.30 -7.68 11.37
CA ARG A 45 3.75 -8.80 10.53
C ARG A 45 2.79 -9.15 9.38
N VAL A 46 1.50 -9.31 9.68
CA VAL A 46 0.50 -9.71 8.67
C VAL A 46 0.35 -8.64 7.58
N THR A 47 0.28 -7.36 7.97
CA THR A 47 0.20 -6.25 7.01
C THR A 47 1.49 -6.13 6.19
N TYR A 48 2.65 -6.35 6.81
CA TYR A 48 3.94 -6.37 6.10
C TYR A 48 3.95 -7.46 5.02
N GLU A 49 3.60 -8.70 5.37
CA GLU A 49 3.58 -9.84 4.45
C GLU A 49 2.60 -9.61 3.27
N MET A 50 1.44 -9.00 3.54
CA MET A 50 0.48 -8.62 2.50
C MET A 50 1.03 -7.55 1.55
N MET A 51 1.62 -6.48 2.08
CA MET A 51 2.20 -5.42 1.26
C MET A 51 3.42 -5.92 0.46
N GLU A 52 4.26 -6.75 1.09
CA GLU A 52 5.41 -7.36 0.44
C GLU A 52 4.99 -8.24 -0.74
N GLY A 53 4.02 -9.14 -0.53
CA GLY A 53 3.55 -10.05 -1.57
C GLY A 53 2.76 -9.36 -2.69
N ALA A 54 2.14 -8.20 -2.42
CA ALA A 54 1.41 -7.46 -3.43
C ALA A 54 2.29 -6.53 -4.28
N TRP A 55 3.29 -5.88 -3.67
CA TRP A 55 3.97 -4.75 -4.32
C TRP A 55 5.44 -4.99 -4.65
N ARG A 56 6.11 -5.96 -4.02
CA ARG A 56 7.50 -6.23 -4.41
C ARG A 56 7.55 -6.85 -5.79
N SER A 57 8.32 -6.21 -6.67
CA SER A 57 8.74 -6.80 -7.92
C SER A 57 9.43 -8.13 -7.69
N ASP A 58 9.28 -9.03 -8.65
CA ASP A 58 10.02 -10.27 -8.67
C ASP A 58 11.53 -9.98 -8.56
N PRO A 59 12.25 -10.57 -7.58
CA PRO A 59 13.62 -10.20 -7.29
C PRO A 59 14.61 -10.58 -8.39
N ASP A 60 14.26 -11.56 -9.23
CA ASP A 60 15.14 -12.08 -10.28
C ASP A 60 14.91 -11.36 -11.62
N THR A 61 13.66 -10.98 -11.91
CA THR A 61 13.25 -10.41 -13.20
C THR A 61 12.89 -8.92 -13.13
N GLY A 62 12.61 -8.40 -11.93
CA GLY A 62 12.10 -7.04 -11.73
C GLY A 62 10.69 -6.83 -12.30
N ALA A 63 10.01 -7.90 -12.71
CA ALA A 63 8.68 -7.82 -13.30
C ALA A 63 7.66 -7.36 -12.25
N LEU A 64 6.72 -6.51 -12.69
CA LEU A 64 5.52 -6.22 -11.92
C LEU A 64 4.53 -7.38 -12.07
N PRO A 65 3.67 -7.63 -11.07
CA PRO A 65 2.65 -8.66 -11.15
C PRO A 65 1.67 -8.43 -12.32
N ASP A 66 1.29 -9.51 -13.02
CA ASP A 66 0.38 -9.47 -14.18
C ASP A 66 -1.02 -8.93 -13.88
N TRP A 67 -1.45 -8.96 -12.62
CA TRP A 67 -2.74 -8.42 -12.17
C TRP A 67 -2.71 -6.89 -11.95
N MET A 68 -1.53 -6.27 -12.00
CA MET A 68 -1.36 -4.86 -11.71
C MET A 68 -1.84 -4.01 -12.88
N GLU A 69 -2.82 -3.16 -12.62
CA GLU A 69 -3.27 -2.18 -13.60
C GLU A 69 -2.27 -1.01 -13.69
N PRO A 70 -2.13 -0.33 -14.85
CA PRO A 70 -1.14 0.73 -15.05
C PRO A 70 -1.22 1.87 -14.02
N TRP A 71 -2.42 2.20 -13.55
CA TRP A 71 -2.64 3.26 -12.56
C TRP A 71 -2.14 2.90 -11.14
N MET A 72 -1.82 1.64 -10.88
CA MET A 72 -1.27 1.17 -9.61
C MET A 72 0.26 1.28 -9.54
N GLU A 73 0.94 1.41 -10.68
CA GLU A 73 2.41 1.46 -10.75
C GLU A 73 3.05 2.57 -9.88
N PRO A 74 2.50 3.81 -9.81
CA PRO A 74 3.07 4.83 -8.93
C PRO A 74 3.09 4.41 -7.45
N PHE A 75 2.07 3.66 -7.02
CA PHE A 75 1.99 3.15 -5.65
C PHE A 75 2.96 1.98 -5.42
N ALA A 76 3.12 1.09 -6.40
CA ALA A 76 4.07 -0.02 -6.31
C ALA A 76 5.54 0.45 -6.19
N ARG A 77 5.84 1.67 -6.62
CA ARG A 77 7.18 2.27 -6.61
C ARG A 77 7.46 3.21 -5.43
N THR A 78 6.49 3.45 -4.53
CA THR A 78 6.71 4.24 -3.29
C THR A 78 7.31 3.41 -2.17
#